data_AF-Q64216-F1
#
_entry.id   AF-Q64216-F1
#
_cell.length_a   1.000
_cell.length_b   1.000
_cell.length_c   1.000
_cell.angle_alpha   90.00
_cell.angle_beta   90.00
_cell.angle_gamma   90.00
#
_symmetry.space_group_name_H-M   'P 1'
#
loop_
_entity.id
_entity.type
_entity.pdbx_description
1 polymer ?
#
loop_
_entity_poly.entity_id
_entity_poly.type
_entity_poly.pdbx_seq_one_letter_code
_entity_poly.pdbx_strand_id
1 'polypeptide(L)'
;QEPGGLLVPPTDAPVSTTTPYVEDTPEPPLHDFYCSKLLDLVFLLDGSSKLSEAEFEVLKSFVVGMMERLHISQKRIRVAVVEYHDGSHAYIELKARKRPSELRRIASQVKYAGSQVASTSEVLKYTLFQIFGKIDRPEASRITLLLTASQEPPRMARNLVRYVQGLKKKKVTVIPVGIGPHANLKQIHLIEKQAPENKAFLLSGVDELEQRRDEIVSYLCDLAPEAPAPTQLPQVAQITVGPGLFGISSPGPKRKSMVLDVVFVLEGSDKVGEANFNRSKEFLEKVIQRMDVGQDGIHITVLQYSYMVTVEYTFNEAQSKGDVLQQVREIRYHGGNRTNTGLALQYLSEHSFSSTQGVREEPPNL
;
A
#
# COMPACT_ATOMS: atom_id res chain seq x y z
N GLN A 1 43.20 -2.28 45.75
CA GLN A 1 42.05 -3.11 46.12
C GLN A 1 40.96 -2.79 45.11
N GLU A 2 40.82 -3.62 44.07
CA GLU A 2 39.61 -3.60 43.23
C GLU A 2 38.38 -3.93 44.09
N PRO A 3 37.20 -3.44 43.70
CA PRO A 3 36.22 -4.33 43.05
C PRO A 3 35.41 -3.56 41.97
N GLY A 4 34.77 -4.15 40.98
CA GLY A 4 34.52 -5.54 40.60
C GLY A 4 33.53 -5.46 39.43
N GLY A 5 33.93 -5.98 38.26
CA GLY A 5 33.12 -5.95 37.05
C GLY A 5 31.92 -6.89 37.13
N LEU A 6 30.73 -6.37 36.80
CA LEU A 6 29.55 -7.16 36.50
C LEU A 6 29.47 -7.34 34.97
N LEU A 7 29.86 -8.54 34.52
CA LEU A 7 29.59 -9.04 33.17
C LEU A 7 28.07 -9.27 33.04
N VAL A 8 27.42 -8.48 32.19
CA VAL A 8 26.05 -8.74 31.73
C VAL A 8 26.14 -9.63 30.50
N PRO A 9 25.52 -10.83 30.48
CA PRO A 9 25.55 -11.70 29.31
C PRO A 9 24.69 -11.12 28.18
N PRO A 10 25.04 -11.34 26.90
CA PRO A 10 24.23 -10.88 25.79
C PRO A 10 22.92 -11.67 25.76
N THR A 11 21.80 -10.94 25.88
CA THR A 11 20.47 -11.48 25.63
C THR A 11 20.33 -11.75 24.14
N ASP A 12 20.52 -13.00 23.73
CA ASP A 12 20.12 -13.49 22.41
C ASP A 12 18.59 -13.36 22.29
N ALA A 13 18.14 -12.23 21.75
CA ALA A 13 16.79 -12.13 21.21
C ALA A 13 16.76 -12.94 19.89
N PRO A 14 15.81 -13.86 19.70
CA PRO A 14 15.72 -14.58 18.43
C PRO A 14 15.43 -13.57 17.34
N VAL A 15 16.41 -13.43 16.44
CA VAL A 15 16.33 -12.70 15.18
C VAL A 15 15.07 -13.19 14.47
N SER A 16 14.04 -12.36 14.45
CA SER A 16 12.88 -12.56 13.60
C SER A 16 13.39 -12.51 12.17
N THR A 17 13.58 -13.69 11.58
CA THR A 17 13.93 -13.87 10.18
C THR A 17 12.86 -13.18 9.35
N THR A 18 13.16 -11.97 8.89
CA THR A 18 12.41 -11.29 7.84
C THR A 18 12.62 -12.06 6.55
N THR A 19 11.80 -13.10 6.36
CA THR A 19 11.63 -13.74 5.06
C THR A 19 11.28 -12.65 4.03
N PRO A 20 12.00 -12.59 2.89
CA PRO A 20 11.66 -11.67 1.82
C PRO A 20 10.23 -11.93 1.36
N TYR A 21 9.40 -10.89 1.41
CA TYR A 21 8.03 -10.91 0.92
C TYR A 21 8.04 -11.15 -0.59
N VAL A 22 7.66 -12.36 -0.98
CA VAL A 22 7.34 -12.73 -2.36
C VAL A 22 5.88 -12.32 -2.58
N GLU A 23 5.65 -11.41 -3.52
CA GLU A 23 4.32 -10.88 -3.92
C GLU A 23 3.41 -11.98 -4.54
N ASP A 24 3.91 -13.21 -4.66
CA ASP A 24 3.33 -14.34 -5.41
C ASP A 24 3.14 -15.62 -4.57
N THR A 25 2.96 -15.54 -3.26
CA THR A 25 2.22 -16.63 -2.58
C THR A 25 0.77 -16.18 -2.38
N PRO A 26 -0.14 -16.48 -3.33
CA PRO A 26 -1.57 -16.37 -3.09
C PRO A 26 -1.89 -17.19 -1.84
N GLU A 27 -2.41 -16.53 -0.80
CA GLU A 27 -3.06 -17.26 0.29
C GLU A 27 -4.35 -17.85 -0.28
N PRO A 28 -4.61 -19.16 -0.12
CA PRO A 28 -5.87 -19.74 -0.56
C PRO A 28 -7.03 -19.07 0.18
N PRO A 29 -8.22 -19.00 -0.46
CA PRO A 29 -9.41 -18.51 0.22
C PRO A 29 -9.67 -19.36 1.46
N LEU A 30 -10.02 -18.70 2.56
CA LEU A 30 -10.31 -19.37 3.84
C LEU A 30 -11.74 -19.91 3.91
N HIS A 31 -12.62 -19.42 3.03
CA HIS A 31 -14.05 -19.71 3.00
C HIS A 31 -14.54 -19.89 1.56
N ASP A 32 -15.61 -20.66 1.37
CA ASP A 32 -16.22 -20.91 0.05
C ASP A 32 -16.83 -19.64 -0.55
N PHE A 33 -17.37 -18.76 0.30
CA PHE A 33 -17.83 -17.44 -0.10
C PHE A 33 -16.64 -16.48 -0.20
N TYR A 34 -16.25 -16.16 -1.44
CA TYR A 34 -15.05 -15.39 -1.72
C TYR A 34 -15.23 -14.42 -2.88
N CYS A 35 -15.15 -13.13 -2.59
CA CYS A 35 -15.32 -12.07 -3.56
C CYS A 35 -14.02 -11.75 -4.29
N SER A 36 -14.05 -11.84 -5.63
CA SER A 36 -12.84 -11.79 -6.46
C SER A 36 -12.93 -10.78 -7.61
N LYS A 37 -13.36 -9.55 -7.29
CA LYS A 37 -13.62 -8.43 -8.21
C LYS A 37 -12.48 -7.40 -8.25
N LEU A 38 -12.59 -6.38 -9.10
CA LEU A 38 -11.72 -5.21 -9.09
C LEU A 38 -12.32 -4.12 -8.18
N LEU A 39 -11.82 -4.02 -6.95
CA LEU A 39 -12.38 -3.15 -5.93
C LEU A 39 -11.28 -2.49 -5.09
N ASP A 40 -11.46 -1.21 -4.78
CA ASP A 40 -10.75 -0.50 -3.72
C ASP A 40 -11.74 -0.25 -2.57
N LEU A 41 -11.57 -0.96 -1.46
CA LEU A 41 -12.46 -0.92 -0.30
C LEU A 41 -11.80 -0.23 0.88
N VAL A 42 -12.47 0.76 1.45
CA VAL A 42 -11.99 1.49 2.63
C VAL A 42 -12.92 1.21 3.81
N PHE A 43 -12.37 0.69 4.90
CA PHE A 43 -13.05 0.55 6.18
C PHE A 43 -12.78 1.78 7.04
N LEU A 44 -13.83 2.48 7.44
CA LEU A 44 -13.76 3.60 8.38
C LEU A 44 -14.40 3.18 9.69
N LEU A 45 -13.62 3.11 10.77
CA LEU A 45 -14.02 2.60 12.07
C LEU A 45 -14.22 3.77 13.04
N ASP A 46 -15.40 3.88 13.64
CA ASP A 46 -15.70 4.85 14.69
C ASP A 46 -14.87 4.56 15.96
N GLY A 47 -13.96 5.47 16.30
CA GLY A 47 -13.11 5.40 17.49
C GLY A 47 -13.66 6.11 18.72
N SER A 48 -14.95 6.47 18.72
CA SER A 48 -15.57 7.13 19.87
C SER A 48 -15.82 6.18 21.04
N SER A 49 -16.00 6.78 22.21
CA SER A 49 -16.47 6.15 23.44
C SER A 49 -17.95 5.72 23.40
N LYS A 50 -18.65 5.86 22.26
CA LYS A 50 -19.99 5.27 22.07
C LYS A 50 -19.94 3.77 21.82
N LEU A 51 -18.77 3.26 21.43
CA LEU A 51 -18.42 1.84 21.53
C LEU A 51 -17.52 1.68 22.75
N SER A 52 -17.83 0.69 23.59
CA SER A 52 -16.88 0.20 24.60
C SER A 52 -15.70 -0.50 23.93
N GLU A 53 -14.61 -0.71 24.68
CA GLU A 53 -13.45 -1.44 24.17
C GLU A 53 -13.83 -2.86 23.70
N ALA A 54 -14.72 -3.55 24.42
CA ALA A 54 -15.23 -4.86 24.05
C ALA A 54 -16.07 -4.82 22.74
N GLU A 55 -16.92 -3.81 22.57
CA GLU A 55 -17.69 -3.64 21.34
C GLU A 55 -16.78 -3.27 20.15
N PHE A 56 -15.70 -2.52 20.40
CA PHE A 56 -14.71 -2.22 19.39
C PHE A 56 -13.93 -3.47 18.96
N GLU A 57 -13.66 -4.43 19.86
CA GLU A 57 -13.11 -5.74 19.49
C GLU A 57 -14.07 -6.54 18.57
N VAL A 58 -15.37 -6.49 18.81
CA VAL A 58 -16.38 -7.09 17.92
C VAL A 58 -16.36 -6.39 16.55
N LEU A 59 -16.26 -5.05 16.53
CA LEU A 59 -16.15 -4.28 15.29
C LEU A 59 -14.89 -4.65 14.48
N LYS A 60 -13.74 -4.79 15.13
CA LYS A 60 -12.51 -5.26 14.47
C LYS A 60 -12.65 -6.67 13.93
N SER A 61 -13.26 -7.55 14.72
CA SER A 61 -13.53 -8.94 14.32
C SER A 61 -14.44 -9.01 13.10
N PHE A 62 -15.44 -8.14 13.01
CA PHE A 62 -16.28 -7.98 11.81
C PHE A 62 -15.45 -7.55 10.58
N VAL A 63 -14.58 -6.53 10.71
CA VAL A 63 -13.71 -6.08 9.61
C VAL A 63 -12.78 -7.20 9.15
N VAL A 64 -12.14 -7.92 10.08
CA VAL A 64 -11.30 -9.08 9.77
C VAL A 64 -12.11 -10.17 9.07
N GLY A 65 -13.30 -10.50 9.58
CA GLY A 65 -14.20 -11.49 8.97
C GLY A 65 -14.66 -11.11 7.57
N MET A 66 -14.84 -9.82 7.28
CA MET A 66 -15.05 -9.34 5.91
C MET A 66 -13.80 -9.55 5.06
N MET A 67 -12.62 -9.15 5.55
CA MET A 67 -11.34 -9.31 4.83
C MET A 67 -11.03 -10.77 4.46
N GLU A 68 -11.43 -11.74 5.27
CA GLU A 68 -11.29 -13.17 4.97
C GLU A 68 -12.11 -13.63 3.74
N ARG A 69 -13.18 -12.90 3.41
CA ARG A 69 -14.07 -13.18 2.26
C ARG A 69 -13.70 -12.39 1.01
N LEU A 70 -12.58 -11.68 1.03
CA LEU A 70 -12.12 -10.85 -0.08
C LEU A 70 -10.82 -11.39 -0.70
N HIS A 71 -10.73 -11.35 -2.01
CA HIS A 71 -9.51 -11.61 -2.76
C HIS A 71 -8.55 -10.41 -2.69
N ILE A 72 -7.94 -10.24 -1.51
CA ILE A 72 -7.04 -9.12 -1.24
C ILE A 72 -5.74 -9.28 -2.04
N SER A 73 -5.54 -8.38 -3.01
CA SER A 73 -4.30 -8.23 -3.78
C SER A 73 -4.29 -6.90 -4.53
N GLN A 74 -3.12 -6.40 -4.91
CA GLN A 74 -3.01 -5.18 -5.72
C GLN A 74 -3.68 -5.30 -7.10
N LYS A 75 -3.88 -6.53 -7.61
CA LYS A 75 -4.52 -6.80 -8.90
C LYS A 75 -6.03 -7.01 -8.79
N ARG A 76 -6.58 -7.28 -7.59
CA ARG A 76 -8.01 -7.56 -7.36
C ARG A 76 -8.61 -6.61 -6.33
N ILE A 77 -8.69 -7.00 -5.06
CA ILE A 77 -9.27 -6.15 -4.03
C ILE A 77 -8.15 -5.49 -3.22
N ARG A 78 -8.08 -4.16 -3.24
CA ARG A 78 -7.23 -3.38 -2.33
C ARG A 78 -8.06 -2.96 -1.13
N VAL A 79 -7.46 -2.98 0.05
CA VAL A 79 -8.15 -2.60 1.30
C VAL A 79 -7.40 -1.48 2.01
N ALA A 80 -8.14 -0.58 2.64
CA ALA A 80 -7.60 0.40 3.57
C ALA A 80 -8.42 0.37 4.87
N VAL A 81 -7.76 0.63 6.00
CA VAL A 81 -8.39 0.63 7.33
C VAL A 81 -8.00 1.92 8.03
N VAL A 82 -9.01 2.70 8.41
CA VAL A 82 -8.86 3.99 9.07
C VAL A 82 -9.75 4.01 10.30
N GLU A 83 -9.17 4.29 11.46
CA GLU A 83 -9.91 4.63 12.66
C GLU A 83 -10.08 6.15 12.71
N TYR A 84 -11.26 6.62 13.11
CA TYR A 84 -11.53 8.05 13.19
C TYR A 84 -12.14 8.49 14.52
N HIS A 85 -11.61 9.60 15.02
CA HIS A 85 -12.03 10.31 16.22
C HIS A 85 -12.17 11.81 15.89
N ASP A 86 -11.51 12.73 16.60
CA ASP A 86 -11.41 14.14 16.17
C ASP A 86 -10.41 14.34 15.02
N GLY A 87 -9.64 13.30 14.69
CA GLY A 87 -8.84 13.13 13.48
C GLY A 87 -9.05 11.78 12.82
N SER A 88 -8.11 11.35 11.97
CA SER A 88 -8.15 10.05 11.29
C SER A 88 -6.77 9.41 11.31
N HIS A 89 -6.70 8.15 11.71
CA HIS A 89 -5.47 7.36 11.76
C HIS A 89 -5.57 6.16 10.81
N ALA A 90 -4.79 6.19 9.74
CA ALA A 90 -4.72 5.10 8.77
C ALA A 90 -3.75 4.02 9.26
N TYR A 91 -4.24 2.78 9.36
CA TYR A 91 -3.46 1.59 9.70
C TYR A 91 -3.05 0.81 8.47
N ILE A 92 -3.89 0.83 7.43
CA ILE A 92 -3.66 0.16 6.16
C ILE A 92 -3.99 1.14 5.03
N GLU A 93 -3.06 1.30 4.11
CA GLU A 93 -3.25 2.06 2.88
C GLU A 93 -3.54 1.12 1.70
N LEU A 94 -4.32 1.56 0.71
CA LEU A 94 -4.68 0.75 -0.46
C LEU A 94 -3.45 0.19 -1.19
N LYS A 95 -2.33 0.91 -1.19
CA LYS A 95 -1.09 0.55 -1.88
C LYS A 95 -0.17 -0.37 -1.06
N ALA A 96 -0.55 -0.71 0.17
CA ALA A 96 0.25 -1.58 1.02
C ALA A 96 0.39 -2.97 0.38
N ARG A 97 1.64 -3.35 0.07
CA ARG A 97 1.99 -4.67 -0.46
C ARG A 97 2.40 -5.58 0.70
N LYS A 98 1.39 -6.14 1.37
CA LYS A 98 1.54 -7.06 2.52
C LYS A 98 0.66 -8.29 2.32
N ARG A 99 0.99 -9.38 3.03
CA ARG A 99 0.21 -10.62 2.93
C ARG A 99 -1.21 -10.37 3.43
N PRO A 100 -2.26 -11.01 2.85
CA PRO A 100 -3.61 -10.88 3.37
C PRO A 100 -3.70 -11.20 4.87
N SER A 101 -2.98 -12.23 5.35
CA SER A 101 -2.86 -12.54 6.78
C SER A 101 -2.24 -11.42 7.62
N GLU A 102 -1.21 -10.75 7.10
CA GLU A 102 -0.58 -9.62 7.79
C GLU A 102 -1.50 -8.40 7.83
N LEU A 103 -2.24 -8.14 6.75
CA LEU A 103 -3.24 -7.07 6.72
C LEU A 103 -4.37 -7.35 7.72
N ARG A 104 -4.86 -8.59 7.80
CA ARG A 104 -5.85 -9.00 8.82
C ARG A 104 -5.30 -8.83 10.25
N ARG A 105 -4.02 -9.16 10.47
CA ARG A 105 -3.33 -8.95 11.76
C ARG A 105 -3.22 -7.46 12.13
N ILE A 106 -2.95 -6.60 11.16
CA ILE A 106 -2.92 -5.14 11.39
C ILE A 106 -4.32 -4.65 11.75
N ALA A 107 -5.36 -5.09 11.02
CA ALA A 107 -6.75 -4.73 11.30
C ALA A 107 -7.22 -5.20 12.69
N SER A 108 -6.82 -6.40 13.13
CA SER A 108 -7.16 -6.88 14.49
C SER A 108 -6.43 -6.13 15.61
N GLN A 109 -5.30 -5.49 15.31
CA GLN A 109 -4.48 -4.73 16.26
C GLN A 109 -4.74 -3.21 16.25
N VAL A 110 -5.77 -2.75 15.54
CA VAL A 110 -6.22 -1.35 15.62
C VAL A 110 -6.51 -1.01 17.09
N LYS A 111 -5.94 0.10 17.56
CA LYS A 111 -6.05 0.52 18.96
C LYS A 111 -7.43 1.14 19.20
N TYR A 112 -8.06 0.78 20.31
CA TYR A 112 -9.25 1.47 20.79
C TYR A 112 -8.89 2.89 21.25
N ALA A 113 -9.51 3.89 20.65
CA ALA A 113 -9.27 5.30 20.99
C ALA A 113 -10.16 5.78 22.15
N GLY A 114 -11.43 5.36 22.20
CA GLY A 114 -12.38 5.77 23.24
C GLY A 114 -12.62 7.29 23.28
N SER A 115 -12.55 7.97 22.13
CA SER A 115 -12.60 9.43 22.05
C SER A 115 -13.99 9.98 22.41
N GLN A 116 -14.06 11.22 22.90
CA GLN A 116 -15.34 11.91 23.08
C GLN A 116 -16.01 12.30 21.76
N VAL A 117 -15.24 12.36 20.67
CA VAL A 117 -15.71 12.76 19.34
C VAL A 117 -15.20 11.78 18.29
N ALA A 118 -16.08 11.35 17.39
CA ALA A 118 -15.72 10.75 16.12
C ALA A 118 -16.38 11.51 14.96
N SER A 119 -15.56 12.20 14.16
CA SER A 119 -16.01 13.10 13.10
C SER A 119 -16.11 12.38 11.76
N THR A 120 -17.35 12.08 11.38
CA THR A 120 -17.70 11.57 10.04
C THR A 120 -17.30 12.56 8.94
N SER A 121 -17.40 13.87 9.20
CA SER A 121 -16.96 14.89 8.24
C SER A 121 -15.46 14.87 7.99
N GLU A 122 -14.65 14.74 9.05
CA GLU A 122 -13.19 14.72 8.92
C GLU A 122 -12.70 13.45 8.24
N VAL A 123 -13.26 12.29 8.57
CA VAL A 123 -12.85 11.03 7.92
C VAL A 123 -13.28 10.98 6.44
N LEU A 124 -14.44 11.53 6.07
CA LEU A 124 -14.84 11.60 4.66
C LEU A 124 -14.03 12.63 3.88
N LYS A 125 -13.59 13.71 4.52
CA LYS A 125 -12.59 14.64 3.97
C LYS A 125 -11.27 13.91 3.71
N TYR A 126 -10.78 13.14 4.69
CA TYR A 126 -9.57 12.33 4.55
C TYR A 126 -9.69 11.34 3.38
N THR A 127 -10.80 10.61 3.29
CA THR A 127 -11.07 9.68 2.19
C THR A 127 -11.09 10.36 0.83
N LEU A 128 -11.68 11.55 0.71
CA LEU A 128 -11.78 12.28 -0.55
C LEU A 128 -10.42 12.81 -1.05
N PHE A 129 -9.61 13.35 -0.14
CA PHE A 129 -8.38 14.07 -0.50
C PHE A 129 -7.11 13.25 -0.36
N GLN A 130 -7.03 12.36 0.65
CA GLN A 130 -5.84 11.56 0.92
C GLN A 130 -5.93 10.18 0.24
N ILE A 131 -7.03 9.45 0.45
CA ILE A 131 -7.15 8.08 -0.11
C ILE A 131 -7.47 8.13 -1.60
N PHE A 132 -8.55 8.82 -1.98
CA PHE A 132 -8.97 8.95 -3.38
C PHE A 132 -8.57 10.29 -4.00
N GLY A 133 -7.53 10.94 -3.46
CA GLY A 133 -6.99 12.20 -3.95
C GLY A 133 -6.65 12.15 -5.44
N LYS A 134 -5.82 11.18 -5.81
CA LYS A 134 -5.46 10.83 -7.19
C LYS A 134 -6.07 9.46 -7.53
N ILE A 135 -6.73 9.37 -8.68
CA ILE A 135 -7.29 8.11 -9.17
C ILE A 135 -6.22 7.41 -10.00
N ASP A 136 -5.64 6.35 -9.47
CA ASP A 136 -4.58 5.56 -10.11
C ASP A 136 -5.03 4.18 -10.58
N ARG A 137 -6.30 3.83 -10.33
CA ARG A 137 -6.91 2.55 -10.66
C ARG A 137 -8.34 2.74 -11.20
N PRO A 138 -8.50 3.32 -12.40
CA PRO A 138 -9.81 3.69 -12.95
C PRO A 138 -10.72 2.50 -13.27
N GLU A 139 -10.15 1.31 -13.45
CA GLU A 139 -10.86 0.06 -13.75
C GLU A 139 -11.55 -0.57 -12.53
N ALA A 140 -11.20 -0.15 -11.31
CA ALA A 140 -11.78 -0.67 -10.08
C ALA A 140 -12.91 0.22 -9.55
N SER A 141 -13.94 -0.42 -9.01
CA SER A 141 -14.93 0.29 -8.18
C SER A 141 -14.27 0.79 -6.89
N ARG A 142 -14.75 1.91 -6.36
CA ARG A 142 -14.23 2.52 -5.13
C ARG A 142 -15.36 2.61 -4.12
N ILE A 143 -15.21 1.92 -2.99
CA ILE A 143 -16.24 1.85 -1.97
C ILE A 143 -15.66 2.19 -0.60
N THR A 144 -16.40 2.98 0.16
CA THR A 144 -16.11 3.31 1.55
C THR A 144 -17.20 2.75 2.45
N LEU A 145 -16.84 1.84 3.33
CA LEU A 145 -17.71 1.30 4.38
C LEU A 145 -17.54 2.15 5.64
N LEU A 146 -18.52 2.99 5.94
CA LEU A 146 -18.51 3.90 7.09
C LEU A 146 -19.21 3.23 8.27
N LEU A 147 -18.45 2.66 9.20
CA LEU A 147 -18.96 2.06 10.44
C LEU A 147 -19.07 3.17 11.48
N THR A 148 -20.29 3.61 11.78
CA THR A 148 -20.56 4.77 12.64
C THR A 148 -21.47 4.39 13.80
N ALA A 149 -21.05 4.74 15.02
CA ALA A 149 -21.78 4.45 16.26
C ALA A 149 -22.12 5.73 17.04
N SER A 150 -21.72 6.89 16.52
CA SER A 150 -21.78 8.17 17.22
C SER A 150 -22.27 9.33 16.35
N GLN A 151 -22.46 10.47 17.01
CA GLN A 151 -22.81 11.73 16.38
C GLN A 151 -21.71 12.76 16.63
N GLU A 152 -21.17 13.32 15.53
CA GLU A 152 -20.21 14.41 15.62
C GLU A 152 -20.87 15.75 16.04
N PRO A 153 -20.13 16.67 16.67
CA PRO A 153 -20.62 18.00 16.98
C PRO A 153 -21.08 18.77 15.72
N PRO A 154 -22.24 19.46 15.75
CA PRO A 154 -22.79 20.15 14.56
C PRO A 154 -21.85 21.16 13.89
N ARG A 155 -20.92 21.75 14.65
CA ARG A 155 -19.90 22.67 14.12
C ARG A 155 -18.94 22.00 13.13
N MET A 156 -18.69 20.70 13.25
CA MET A 156 -17.81 19.91 12.38
C MET A 156 -18.56 19.43 11.12
N ALA A 157 -19.88 19.24 11.22
CA ALA A 157 -20.73 18.74 10.15
C ALA A 157 -20.97 19.72 8.97
N ARG A 158 -20.48 20.96 9.05
CA ARG A 158 -20.80 22.04 8.09
C ARG A 158 -20.49 21.68 6.63
N ASN A 159 -19.41 20.93 6.41
CA ASN A 159 -18.94 20.59 5.06
C ASN A 159 -19.25 19.15 4.64
N LEU A 160 -19.97 18.38 5.46
CA LEU A 160 -20.26 16.96 5.19
C LEU A 160 -20.83 16.76 3.78
N VAL A 161 -21.87 17.53 3.44
CA VAL A 161 -22.54 17.46 2.12
C VAL A 161 -21.53 17.65 0.99
N ARG A 162 -20.63 18.63 1.12
CA ARG A 162 -19.61 18.91 0.10
C ARG A 162 -18.64 17.74 -0.06
N TYR A 163 -18.25 17.09 1.03
CA TYR A 163 -17.35 15.93 0.97
C TYR A 163 -18.03 14.71 0.34
N VAL A 164 -19.27 14.40 0.72
CA VAL A 164 -20.02 13.29 0.12
C VAL A 164 -20.28 13.54 -1.36
N GLN A 165 -20.61 14.79 -1.75
CA GLN A 165 -20.74 15.17 -3.16
C GLN A 165 -19.42 15.06 -3.92
N GLY A 166 -18.29 15.40 -3.28
CA GLY A 166 -16.96 15.22 -3.86
C GLY A 166 -16.63 13.74 -4.10
N LEU A 167 -16.95 12.88 -3.15
CA LEU A 167 -16.81 11.43 -3.26
C LEU A 167 -17.68 10.88 -4.40
N LYS A 168 -18.94 11.32 -4.50
CA LYS A 168 -19.84 10.98 -5.61
C LYS A 168 -19.26 11.40 -6.96
N LYS A 169 -18.73 12.62 -7.10
CA LYS A 169 -18.09 13.09 -8.34
C LYS A 169 -16.91 12.23 -8.75
N LYS A 170 -16.18 11.68 -7.78
CA LYS A 170 -15.11 10.71 -8.00
C LYS A 170 -15.62 9.27 -8.17
N LYS A 171 -16.93 9.01 -8.26
CA LYS A 171 -17.53 7.67 -8.32
C LYS A 171 -17.11 6.77 -7.15
N VAL A 172 -17.02 7.36 -5.95
CA VAL A 172 -16.82 6.62 -4.70
C VAL A 172 -18.20 6.40 -4.07
N THR A 173 -18.58 5.13 -3.91
CA THR A 173 -19.80 4.74 -3.20
C THR A 173 -19.53 4.76 -1.70
N VAL A 174 -20.42 5.36 -0.92
CA VAL A 174 -20.32 5.42 0.54
C VAL A 174 -21.45 4.61 1.13
N ILE A 175 -21.12 3.52 1.81
CA ILE A 175 -22.07 2.61 2.46
C ILE A 175 -21.99 2.84 3.97
N PRO A 176 -22.93 3.59 4.55
CA PRO A 176 -22.99 3.79 5.99
C PRO A 176 -23.57 2.56 6.70
N VAL A 177 -22.90 2.14 7.75
CA VAL A 177 -23.31 1.09 8.68
C VAL A 177 -23.50 1.75 10.04
N GLY A 178 -24.76 2.04 10.39
CA GLY A 178 -25.13 2.66 11.65
C GLY A 178 -25.28 1.61 12.75
N ILE A 179 -24.53 1.77 13.84
CA ILE A 179 -24.46 0.79 14.93
C ILE A 179 -25.00 1.44 16.20
N GLY A 180 -26.12 0.90 16.70
CA GLY A 180 -26.70 1.34 17.96
C GLY A 180 -27.44 2.68 17.90
N PRO A 181 -28.04 3.09 19.03
CA PRO A 181 -28.96 4.22 19.09
C PRO A 181 -28.27 5.59 18.97
N HIS A 182 -26.95 5.63 19.14
CA HIS A 182 -26.16 6.86 19.11
C HIS A 182 -25.63 7.20 17.70
N ALA A 183 -25.79 6.30 16.72
CA ALA A 183 -25.42 6.55 15.35
C ALA A 183 -26.22 7.71 14.75
N ASN A 184 -25.56 8.57 13.97
CA ASN A 184 -26.19 9.76 13.41
C ASN A 184 -27.07 9.44 12.19
N LEU A 185 -28.31 9.04 12.42
CA LEU A 185 -29.28 8.69 11.37
C LEU A 185 -29.53 9.82 10.37
N LYS A 186 -29.47 11.09 10.80
CA LYS A 186 -29.63 12.25 9.90
C LYS A 186 -28.52 12.33 8.86
N GLN A 187 -27.28 12.05 9.28
CA GLN A 187 -26.13 12.00 8.37
C GLN A 187 -26.15 10.77 7.47
N ILE A 188 -26.52 9.61 8.01
CA ILE A 188 -26.68 8.37 7.24
C ILE A 188 -27.66 8.60 6.08
N HIS A 189 -28.85 9.11 6.39
CA HIS A 189 -29.88 9.38 5.39
C HIS A 189 -29.46 10.45 4.37
N LEU A 190 -28.64 11.41 4.78
CA LEU A 190 -28.06 12.40 3.88
C LEU A 190 -27.10 11.75 2.87
N ILE A 191 -26.29 10.79 3.31
CA ILE A 191 -25.37 10.02 2.46
C ILE A 191 -26.16 9.16 1.46
N GLU A 192 -27.19 8.43 1.92
CA GLU A 192 -28.05 7.62 1.05
C GLU A 192 -28.67 8.45 -0.08
N LYS A 193 -29.16 9.65 0.25
CA LYS A 193 -29.75 10.56 -0.74
C LYS A 193 -28.79 11.04 -1.83
N GLN A 194 -27.47 10.91 -1.64
CA GLN A 194 -26.52 11.40 -2.65
C GLN A 194 -26.44 10.47 -3.87
N ALA A 195 -26.59 9.16 -3.72
CA ALA A 195 -26.46 8.20 -4.81
C ALA A 195 -27.25 6.90 -4.50
N PRO A 196 -27.90 6.28 -5.50
CA PRO A 196 -28.69 5.07 -5.27
C PRO A 196 -27.86 3.87 -4.77
N GLU A 197 -26.55 3.86 -5.05
CA GLU A 197 -25.60 2.84 -4.60
C GLU A 197 -25.19 3.03 -3.12
N ASN A 198 -25.50 4.17 -2.50
CA ASN A 198 -25.18 4.45 -1.10
C ASN A 198 -26.20 3.80 -0.15
N LYS A 199 -26.43 2.49 -0.24
CA LYS A 199 -27.36 1.78 0.65
C LYS A 199 -26.87 1.84 2.11
N ALA A 200 -27.73 2.22 3.06
CA ALA A 200 -27.40 2.12 4.48
C ALA A 200 -27.75 0.75 5.07
N PHE A 201 -26.98 0.36 6.08
CA PHE A 201 -27.27 -0.77 6.95
C PHE A 201 -27.41 -0.23 8.37
N LEU A 202 -28.58 -0.41 8.98
CA LEU A 202 -28.85 0.01 10.35
C LEU A 202 -28.93 -1.24 11.23
N LEU A 203 -28.18 -1.23 12.33
CA LEU A 203 -28.06 -2.33 13.28
C LEU A 203 -28.32 -1.81 14.69
N SER A 204 -28.97 -2.63 15.52
CA SER A 204 -29.26 -2.25 16.92
C SER A 204 -28.01 -2.24 17.80
N GLY A 205 -26.95 -2.98 17.41
CA GLY A 205 -25.72 -3.15 18.14
C GLY A 205 -24.63 -3.85 17.32
N VAL A 206 -23.45 -4.04 17.90
CA VAL A 206 -22.32 -4.71 17.25
C VAL A 206 -22.51 -6.22 17.10
N ASP A 207 -23.39 -6.82 17.89
CA ASP A 207 -23.75 -8.24 17.89
C ASP A 207 -24.46 -8.66 16.59
N GLU A 208 -25.18 -7.75 15.93
CA GLU A 208 -25.82 -8.01 14.64
C GLU A 208 -24.83 -7.97 13.45
N LEU A 209 -23.61 -7.45 13.63
CA LEU A 209 -22.64 -7.26 12.55
C LEU A 209 -22.29 -8.59 11.85
N GLU A 210 -22.09 -9.65 12.63
CA GLU A 210 -21.74 -10.96 12.08
C GLU A 210 -22.86 -11.51 11.18
N GLN A 211 -24.11 -11.34 11.59
CA GLN A 211 -25.29 -11.82 10.85
C GLN A 211 -25.47 -11.06 9.52
N ARG A 212 -25.11 -9.78 9.49
CA ARG A 212 -25.23 -8.91 8.30
C ARG A 212 -24.00 -8.93 7.40
N ARG A 213 -22.88 -9.50 7.86
CA ARG A 213 -21.59 -9.51 7.15
C ARG A 213 -21.70 -10.02 5.72
N ASP A 214 -22.29 -11.19 5.52
CA ASP A 214 -22.30 -11.84 4.21
C ASP A 214 -23.24 -11.10 3.22
N GLU A 215 -24.33 -10.50 3.71
CA GLU A 215 -25.18 -9.59 2.92
C GLU A 215 -24.40 -8.34 2.48
N ILE A 216 -23.65 -7.72 3.41
CA ILE A 216 -22.85 -6.53 3.10
C ILE A 216 -21.77 -6.88 2.08
N VAL A 217 -21.03 -7.98 2.28
CA VAL A 217 -19.99 -8.40 1.33
C VAL A 217 -20.61 -8.68 -0.04
N SER A 218 -21.74 -9.37 -0.13
CA SER A 218 -22.42 -9.60 -1.41
C SER A 218 -22.75 -8.29 -2.12
N TYR A 219 -23.36 -7.34 -1.40
CA TYR A 219 -23.72 -6.04 -1.95
C TYR A 219 -22.50 -5.26 -2.46
N LEU A 220 -21.40 -5.23 -1.70
CA LEU A 220 -20.15 -4.59 -2.12
C LEU A 220 -19.60 -5.20 -3.41
N CYS A 221 -19.69 -6.52 -3.54
CA CYS A 221 -19.12 -7.27 -4.65
C CYS A 221 -19.95 -7.17 -5.92
N ASP A 222 -21.27 -7.04 -5.80
CA ASP A 222 -22.17 -6.81 -6.93
C ASP A 222 -21.95 -5.43 -7.58
N LEU A 223 -21.47 -4.44 -6.81
CA LEU A 223 -21.11 -3.11 -7.29
C LEU A 223 -19.74 -3.06 -8.00
N ALA A 224 -18.94 -4.14 -7.93
CA ALA A 224 -17.59 -4.17 -8.46
C ALA A 224 -17.51 -4.93 -9.79
N PRO A 225 -16.75 -4.42 -10.79
CA PRO A 225 -16.61 -5.08 -12.07
C PRO A 225 -15.82 -6.40 -11.94
N GLU A 226 -16.12 -7.33 -12.83
CA GLU A 226 -15.37 -8.58 -12.95
C GLU A 226 -13.92 -8.33 -13.37
N ALA A 227 -13.02 -9.13 -12.83
CA ALA A 227 -11.64 -9.14 -13.31
C ALA A 227 -11.62 -9.75 -14.73
N PRO A 228 -10.87 -9.17 -15.69
CA PRO A 228 -10.70 -9.76 -17.00
C PRO A 228 -10.25 -11.22 -16.88
N ALA A 229 -10.90 -12.12 -17.62
CA ALA A 229 -10.48 -13.52 -17.67
C ALA A 229 -9.01 -13.60 -18.08
N PRO A 230 -8.21 -14.51 -17.49
CA PRO A 230 -6.88 -14.81 -18.01
C PRO A 230 -7.03 -15.15 -19.49
N THR A 231 -6.32 -14.43 -20.37
CA THR A 231 -6.33 -14.72 -21.80
C THR A 231 -5.87 -16.16 -21.97
N GLN A 232 -6.78 -17.05 -22.33
CA GLN A 232 -6.48 -18.46 -22.52
C GLN A 232 -5.54 -18.56 -23.71
N LEU A 233 -4.28 -18.89 -23.46
CA LEU A 233 -3.33 -19.20 -24.52
C LEU A 233 -3.94 -20.33 -25.36
N PRO A 234 -3.97 -20.23 -26.71
CA PRO A 234 -4.51 -21.29 -27.54
C PRO A 234 -3.76 -22.59 -27.24
N GLN A 235 -4.51 -23.66 -27.01
CA GLN A 235 -3.96 -24.99 -26.77
C GLN A 235 -3.02 -25.34 -27.91
N VAL A 236 -1.73 -25.48 -27.60
CA VAL A 236 -0.72 -25.92 -28.56
C VAL A 236 -1.07 -27.36 -28.93
N ALA A 237 -1.37 -27.59 -30.21
CA ALA A 237 -1.60 -28.92 -30.76
C ALA A 237 -0.41 -29.84 -30.45
N GLN A 238 -0.69 -31.05 -29.96
CA GLN A 238 0.34 -32.07 -29.74
C GLN A 238 0.86 -32.56 -31.10
N ILE A 239 2.12 -32.26 -31.41
CA ILE A 239 2.82 -32.81 -32.57
C ILE A 239 3.61 -34.03 -32.13
N THR A 240 3.38 -35.14 -32.83
CA THR A 240 4.07 -36.43 -32.71
C THR A 240 5.58 -36.27 -32.90
N VAL A 241 6.38 -36.75 -31.94
CA VAL A 241 7.85 -36.67 -31.98
C VAL A 241 8.41 -37.79 -32.88
N GLY A 242 9.07 -37.41 -33.98
CA GLY A 242 10.00 -38.28 -34.71
C GLY A 242 11.41 -38.20 -34.12
N PRO A 243 12.24 -39.26 -34.21
CA PRO A 243 13.53 -39.29 -33.53
C PRO A 243 14.66 -38.67 -34.36
N GLY A 244 15.43 -37.79 -33.72
CA GLY A 244 16.86 -37.58 -34.00
C GLY A 244 17.26 -36.23 -34.59
N LEU A 245 17.97 -35.41 -33.79
CA LEU A 245 19.37 -34.98 -33.96
C LEU A 245 19.65 -33.66 -33.19
N PHE A 246 20.58 -33.75 -32.24
CA PHE A 246 21.49 -32.73 -31.68
C PHE A 246 20.96 -31.34 -31.26
N GLY A 247 20.98 -31.13 -29.94
CA GLY A 247 21.68 -30.01 -29.30
C GLY A 247 21.35 -28.59 -29.73
N ILE A 248 20.31 -28.00 -29.11
CA ILE A 248 20.27 -26.58 -28.79
C ILE A 248 19.62 -26.45 -27.41
N SER A 249 20.36 -25.89 -26.44
CA SER A 249 19.79 -25.43 -25.17
C SER A 249 18.69 -24.42 -25.46
N SER A 250 17.44 -24.85 -25.31
CA SER A 250 16.27 -23.99 -25.52
C SER A 250 16.32 -22.82 -24.52
N PRO A 251 16.21 -21.56 -24.96
CA PRO A 251 16.04 -20.46 -24.02
C PRO A 251 14.67 -20.63 -23.38
N GLY A 252 14.65 -20.80 -22.06
CA GLY A 252 13.42 -20.74 -21.28
C GLY A 252 12.63 -19.46 -21.60
N PRO A 253 11.32 -19.42 -21.29
CA PRO A 253 10.46 -18.30 -21.66
C PRO A 253 11.08 -16.99 -21.18
N LYS A 254 11.48 -16.12 -22.13
CA LYS A 254 11.98 -14.79 -21.82
C LYS A 254 10.88 -14.07 -21.05
N ARG A 255 11.10 -13.85 -19.74
CA ARG A 255 10.34 -12.87 -18.97
C ARG A 255 10.36 -11.59 -19.79
N LYS A 256 9.20 -10.95 -20.01
CA LYS A 256 9.18 -9.60 -20.60
C LYS A 256 10.14 -8.75 -19.78
N SER A 257 11.26 -8.32 -20.38
CA SER A 257 12.21 -7.46 -19.68
C SER A 257 11.51 -6.13 -19.40
N MET A 258 11.55 -5.69 -18.15
CA MET A 258 11.07 -4.37 -17.80
C MET A 258 12.15 -3.37 -18.22
N VAL A 259 11.76 -2.41 -19.05
CA VAL A 259 12.61 -1.28 -19.44
C VAL A 259 12.25 -0.13 -18.50
N LEU A 260 13.19 0.35 -17.69
CA LEU A 260 12.98 1.36 -16.65
C LEU A 260 14.25 2.17 -16.45
N ASP A 261 14.12 3.45 -16.15
CA ASP A 261 15.24 4.30 -15.74
C ASP A 261 15.07 4.64 -14.26
N VAL A 262 16.02 4.24 -13.42
CA VAL A 262 15.91 4.31 -11.95
C VAL A 262 16.99 5.21 -11.37
N VAL A 263 16.62 6.16 -10.50
CA VAL A 263 17.60 6.96 -9.75
C VAL A 263 17.62 6.60 -8.28
N PHE A 264 18.77 6.15 -7.77
CA PHE A 264 19.00 5.95 -6.35
C PHE A 264 19.60 7.21 -5.72
N VAL A 265 19.00 7.71 -4.65
CA VAL A 265 19.49 8.87 -3.91
C VAL A 265 19.87 8.48 -2.48
N LEU A 266 21.17 8.49 -2.20
CA LEU A 266 21.75 8.08 -0.93
C LEU A 266 22.04 9.29 -0.04
N GLU A 267 21.54 9.29 1.19
CA GLU A 267 21.92 10.32 2.17
C GLU A 267 23.32 10.03 2.73
N GLY A 268 24.27 10.93 2.47
CA GLY A 268 25.65 10.89 2.92
C GLY A 268 25.95 11.90 4.05
N SER A 269 25.00 12.19 4.93
CA SER A 269 25.17 13.20 5.99
C SER A 269 26.00 12.71 7.18
N ASP A 270 26.51 13.63 8.00
CA ASP A 270 27.22 13.32 9.26
C ASP A 270 26.30 12.64 10.29
N LYS A 271 24.99 12.85 10.18
CA LYS A 271 23.99 12.16 11.03
C LYS A 271 23.86 10.69 10.70
N VAL A 272 24.00 10.32 9.42
CA VAL A 272 24.06 8.93 8.98
C VAL A 272 25.40 8.33 9.42
N GLY A 273 26.49 9.04 9.12
CA GLY A 273 27.86 8.59 9.38
C GLY A 273 28.33 7.50 8.42
N GLU A 274 29.64 7.39 8.23
CA GLU A 274 30.27 6.50 7.22
C GLU A 274 29.86 5.03 7.38
N ALA A 275 29.80 4.52 8.61
CA ALA A 275 29.45 3.12 8.85
C ALA A 275 28.01 2.78 8.38
N ASN A 276 27.05 3.68 8.61
CA ASN A 276 25.67 3.45 8.13
C ASN A 276 25.53 3.76 6.64
N PHE A 277 26.30 4.73 6.11
CA PHE A 277 26.36 4.97 4.68
C PHE A 277 26.85 3.71 3.93
N ASN A 278 27.90 3.06 4.43
CA ASN A 278 28.39 1.81 3.85
C ASN A 278 27.33 0.68 3.91
N ARG A 279 26.52 0.61 4.96
CA ARG A 279 25.37 -0.33 5.01
C ARG A 279 24.31 0.01 3.96
N SER A 280 24.03 1.29 3.73
CA SER A 280 23.13 1.74 2.66
C SER A 280 23.66 1.39 1.27
N LYS A 281 24.97 1.50 1.06
CA LYS A 281 25.67 1.12 -0.17
C LYS A 281 25.60 -0.40 -0.41
N GLU A 282 25.89 -1.21 0.61
CA GLU A 282 25.73 -2.67 0.54
C GLU A 282 24.28 -3.10 0.27
N PHE A 283 23.31 -2.38 0.83
CA PHE A 283 21.90 -2.60 0.54
C PHE A 283 21.59 -2.28 -0.94
N LEU A 284 22.10 -1.14 -1.45
CA LEU A 284 21.95 -0.76 -2.84
C LEU A 284 22.53 -1.83 -3.80
N GLU A 285 23.74 -2.34 -3.51
CA GLU A 285 24.33 -3.44 -4.31
C GLU A 285 23.41 -4.67 -4.37
N LYS A 286 22.85 -5.08 -3.22
CA LYS A 286 21.92 -6.23 -3.14
C LYS A 286 20.62 -6.00 -3.92
N VAL A 287 20.15 -4.75 -3.98
CA VAL A 287 18.98 -4.37 -4.79
C VAL A 287 19.31 -4.47 -6.27
N ILE A 288 20.41 -3.84 -6.72
CA ILE A 288 20.86 -3.82 -8.12
C ILE A 288 21.14 -5.24 -8.63
N GLN A 289 21.72 -6.11 -7.80
CA GLN A 289 21.98 -7.51 -8.15
C GLN A 289 20.71 -8.25 -8.62
N ARG A 290 19.56 -7.92 -8.01
CA ARG A 290 18.24 -8.54 -8.28
C ARG A 290 17.47 -7.89 -9.42
N MET A 291 17.89 -6.71 -9.86
CA MET A 291 17.28 -5.96 -10.97
C MET A 291 17.77 -6.49 -12.32
N ASP A 292 16.97 -6.36 -13.38
CA ASP A 292 17.35 -6.72 -14.76
C ASP A 292 18.14 -5.58 -15.43
N VAL A 293 19.27 -5.22 -14.82
CA VAL A 293 20.14 -4.12 -15.26
C VAL A 293 20.90 -4.53 -16.51
N GLY A 294 20.82 -3.72 -17.55
CA GLY A 294 21.44 -3.99 -18.84
C GLY A 294 21.00 -2.98 -19.90
N GLN A 295 21.69 -3.00 -21.04
CA GLN A 295 21.46 -2.05 -22.14
C GLN A 295 19.99 -2.00 -22.59
N ASP A 296 19.33 -3.16 -22.66
CA ASP A 296 17.93 -3.32 -23.09
C ASP A 296 16.94 -3.50 -21.91
N GLY A 297 17.41 -3.26 -20.68
CA GLY A 297 16.67 -3.47 -19.44
C GLY A 297 16.60 -2.21 -18.59
N ILE A 298 16.96 -2.35 -17.32
CA ILE A 298 16.94 -1.25 -16.36
C ILE A 298 18.25 -0.45 -16.43
N HIS A 299 18.14 0.87 -16.58
CA HIS A 299 19.26 1.81 -16.46
C HIS A 299 19.24 2.46 -15.07
N ILE A 300 20.42 2.79 -14.54
CA ILE A 300 20.60 3.26 -13.18
C ILE A 300 21.43 4.55 -13.16
N THR A 301 20.97 5.50 -12.35
CA THR A 301 21.75 6.65 -11.87
C THR A 301 21.85 6.55 -10.34
N VAL A 302 22.98 6.94 -9.77
CA VAL A 302 23.18 7.00 -8.32
C VAL A 302 23.64 8.40 -7.93
N LEU A 303 22.94 9.01 -6.98
CA LEU A 303 23.27 10.29 -6.38
C LEU A 303 23.56 10.09 -4.90
N GLN A 304 24.51 10.87 -4.38
CA GLN A 304 24.71 11.06 -2.95
C GLN A 304 24.30 12.49 -2.59
N TYR A 305 23.67 12.69 -1.43
CA TYR A 305 23.35 14.05 -0.97
C TYR A 305 23.59 14.24 0.53
N SER A 306 24.01 15.44 0.90
CA SER A 306 23.92 15.97 2.26
C SER A 306 23.32 17.37 2.17
N TYR A 307 24.14 18.42 2.24
CA TYR A 307 23.73 19.78 1.93
C TYR A 307 23.72 20.04 0.41
N MET A 308 24.67 19.44 -0.30
CA MET A 308 24.76 19.45 -1.77
C MET A 308 24.52 18.04 -2.34
N VAL A 309 24.25 17.97 -3.64
CA VAL A 309 24.05 16.72 -4.39
C VAL A 309 25.33 16.42 -5.17
N THR A 310 25.80 15.18 -5.08
CA THR A 310 26.90 14.62 -5.86
C THR A 310 26.32 13.53 -6.77
N VAL A 311 26.65 13.59 -8.06
CA VAL A 311 26.33 12.50 -9.00
C VAL A 311 27.45 11.48 -8.92
N GLU A 312 27.13 10.25 -8.52
CA GLU A 312 28.10 9.16 -8.35
C GLU A 312 28.17 8.27 -9.61
N TYR A 313 27.04 8.16 -10.32
CA TYR A 313 26.89 7.37 -11.55
C TYR A 313 25.68 7.88 -12.34
N THR A 314 25.77 7.97 -13.67
CA THR A 314 24.71 8.51 -14.54
C THR A 314 24.27 7.53 -15.64
N PHE A 315 23.08 7.73 -16.22
CA PHE A 315 22.55 6.90 -17.31
C PHE A 315 23.42 6.90 -18.58
N ASN A 316 24.23 7.95 -18.78
CA ASN A 316 25.18 8.04 -19.89
C ASN A 316 26.39 7.09 -19.76
N GLU A 317 26.60 6.48 -18.59
CA GLU A 317 27.68 5.52 -18.36
C GLU A 317 27.26 4.09 -18.76
N ALA A 318 28.21 3.15 -18.74
CA ALA A 318 28.00 1.78 -19.21
C ALA A 318 27.00 0.99 -18.36
N GLN A 319 25.77 0.81 -18.85
CA GLN A 319 24.66 0.21 -18.09
C GLN A 319 24.71 -1.33 -17.96
N SER A 320 25.89 -1.95 -18.06
CA SER A 320 26.00 -3.38 -17.78
C SER A 320 25.91 -3.60 -16.26
N LYS A 321 25.24 -4.67 -15.81
CA LYS A 321 25.10 -4.97 -14.37
C LYS A 321 26.46 -5.02 -13.66
N GLY A 322 27.50 -5.52 -14.33
CA GLY A 322 28.85 -5.60 -13.77
C GLY A 322 29.43 -4.21 -13.51
N ASP A 323 29.33 -3.31 -14.48
CA ASP A 323 29.86 -1.94 -14.41
C ASP A 323 29.13 -1.12 -13.34
N VAL A 324 27.79 -1.19 -13.32
CA VAL A 324 26.98 -0.49 -12.31
C VAL A 324 27.32 -0.96 -10.89
N LEU A 325 27.42 -2.28 -10.67
CA LEU A 325 27.78 -2.81 -9.35
C LEU A 325 29.22 -2.46 -8.94
N GLN A 326 30.14 -2.42 -9.90
CA GLN A 326 31.51 -2.00 -9.64
C GLN A 326 31.54 -0.54 -9.19
N GLN A 327 30.85 0.35 -9.90
CA GLN A 327 30.82 1.76 -9.53
C GLN A 327 30.17 1.97 -8.16
N VAL A 328 29.07 1.28 -7.88
CA VAL A 328 28.40 1.40 -6.57
C VAL A 328 29.33 1.03 -5.43
N ARG A 329 30.19 0.01 -5.59
CA ARG A 329 31.18 -0.35 -4.55
C ARG A 329 32.19 0.76 -4.29
N GLU A 330 32.53 1.52 -5.33
CA GLU A 330 33.55 2.57 -5.28
C GLU A 330 33.05 3.89 -4.70
N ILE A 331 31.72 4.07 -4.58
CA ILE A 331 31.12 5.26 -3.98
C ILE A 331 31.67 5.49 -2.56
N ARG A 332 32.18 6.69 -2.34
CA ARG A 332 32.79 7.13 -1.07
C ARG A 332 31.81 7.98 -0.28
N TYR A 333 31.87 7.85 1.03
CA TYR A 333 31.14 8.74 1.94
C TYR A 333 31.70 10.17 1.89
N HIS A 334 30.85 11.16 1.63
CA HIS A 334 31.26 12.56 1.55
C HIS A 334 31.03 13.36 2.84
N GLY A 335 30.08 12.95 3.68
CA GLY A 335 29.72 13.70 4.89
C GLY A 335 28.95 15.00 4.61
N GLY A 336 28.56 15.65 5.69
CA GLY A 336 27.89 16.94 5.66
C GLY A 336 27.05 17.20 6.91
N ASN A 337 27.28 18.34 7.54
CA ASN A 337 26.68 18.70 8.83
C ASN A 337 25.17 19.07 8.74
N ARG A 338 24.62 19.16 7.53
CA ARG A 338 23.22 19.50 7.24
C ARG A 338 22.71 18.66 6.08
N THR A 339 21.40 18.43 6.07
CA THR A 339 20.70 17.74 4.99
C THR A 339 19.76 18.70 4.25
N ASN A 340 19.73 18.58 2.92
CA ASN A 340 18.81 19.33 2.07
C ASN A 340 18.15 18.39 1.05
N THR A 341 17.21 17.59 1.54
CA THR A 341 16.44 16.65 0.71
C THR A 341 15.64 17.38 -0.37
N GLY A 342 15.18 18.61 -0.10
CA GLY A 342 14.49 19.44 -1.10
C GLY A 342 15.36 19.74 -2.31
N LEU A 343 16.62 20.13 -2.10
CA LEU A 343 17.59 20.34 -3.18
C LEU A 343 17.90 19.06 -3.94
N ALA A 344 18.01 17.91 -3.25
CA ALA A 344 18.21 16.63 -3.90
C ALA A 344 17.05 16.25 -4.84
N LEU A 345 15.81 16.44 -4.39
CA LEU A 345 14.61 16.19 -5.21
C LEU A 345 14.46 17.20 -6.35
N GLN A 346 14.84 18.46 -6.13
CA GLN A 346 14.87 19.46 -7.20
C GLN A 346 15.91 19.10 -8.27
N TYR A 347 17.13 18.72 -7.85
CA TYR A 347 18.19 18.29 -8.76
C TYR A 347 17.74 17.09 -9.60
N LEU A 348 17.12 16.08 -8.97
CA LEU A 348 16.53 14.93 -9.67
C LEU A 348 15.54 15.36 -10.76
N SER A 349 14.58 16.23 -10.39
CA SER A 349 13.52 16.68 -11.29
C SER A 349 14.04 17.50 -12.46
N GLU A 350 15.08 18.30 -12.25
CA GLU A 350 15.59 19.25 -13.25
C GLU A 350 16.71 18.65 -14.11
N HIS A 351 17.51 17.72 -13.56
CA HIS A 351 18.75 17.26 -14.19
C HIS A 351 18.75 15.75 -14.47
N SER A 352 18.41 14.91 -13.49
CA SER A 352 18.55 13.46 -13.62
C SER A 352 17.59 12.83 -14.63
N PHE A 353 16.43 13.46 -14.87
CA PHE A 353 15.46 13.03 -15.90
C PHE A 353 15.51 13.88 -17.19
N SER A 354 16.57 14.67 -17.39
CA SER A 354 16.77 15.43 -18.63
C SER A 354 17.21 14.52 -19.77
N SER A 355 16.70 14.72 -20.99
CA SER A 355 17.12 13.99 -22.20
C SER A 355 18.61 14.16 -22.51
N THR A 356 19.24 15.22 -22.00
CA THR A 356 20.69 15.46 -22.12
C THR A 356 21.55 14.58 -21.19
N GLN A 357 20.93 13.89 -20.24
CA GLN A 357 21.58 13.01 -19.25
C GLN A 357 21.34 11.51 -19.51
N GLY A 358 20.85 11.14 -20.70
CA GLY A 358 20.80 9.75 -21.16
C GLY A 358 19.50 9.00 -20.86
N VAL A 359 18.49 9.68 -20.33
CA VAL A 359 17.15 9.13 -20.06
C VAL A 359 16.46 8.79 -21.37
N ARG A 360 15.87 7.60 -21.45
CA ARG A 360 15.13 7.16 -22.64
C ARG A 360 13.71 7.75 -22.61
N GLU A 361 13.19 8.17 -23.76
CA GLU A 361 11.86 8.81 -23.84
C GLU A 361 10.68 7.84 -23.64
N GLU A 362 10.91 6.53 -23.80
CA GLU A 362 9.84 5.51 -23.80
C GLU A 362 9.60 4.75 -22.47
N PRO A 363 10.61 4.42 -21.62
CA PRO A 363 10.35 3.73 -20.37
C PRO A 363 9.84 4.64 -19.25
N PRO A 364 9.12 4.10 -18.25
CA PRO A 364 8.81 4.85 -17.04
C PRO A 364 10.09 5.23 -16.28
N ASN A 365 10.07 6.42 -15.68
CA ASN A 365 11.11 6.92 -14.77
C ASN A 365 10.70 6.61 -13.32
N LEU A 366 11.59 6.01 -12.54
CA LEU A 366 11.37 5.64 -11.13
C LEU A 366 12.33 6.35 -10.17
#